data_AF-A0A9Q0DT82-F1
#
_entry.id   AF-A0A9Q0DT82-F1
#
_cell.length_a   1.000
_cell.length_b   1.000
_cell.length_c   1.000
_cell.angle_alpha   90.00
_cell.angle_beta   90.00
_cell.angle_gamma   90.00
#
_symmetry.space_group_name_H-M   'P 1'
#
loop_
_entity.id
_entity.type
_entity.pdbx_description
1 polymer ?
#
loop_
_entity_poly.entity_id
_entity_poly.type
_entity_poly.pdbx_seq_one_letter_code
_entity_poly.pdbx_strand_id
1 'polypeptide(L)'
;MLLQEQEAAYSDLLQHNDVRWLSRGRVLERFFALRKEVSEFLSSQKSSKAKDQLARMQKPDFIAQIAFLCDIMGHLNTLNLQLQGRGSSVAEIIEKVCVFRVNLDLFLPDVMGRKIHFPTLRNVPVSSAAMAGMKGLLKSLAENFTERFNDFKIPKQVILFVRNPFAVDVSGSCPAEAKAVMPVVLSLTEAFCPGHPQDGVTQVCAQGLSLGCSSDSCKRNQCALPFTCVDL
;
A
#
# COMPACT_ATOMS: atom_id res chain seq x y z
N MET A 1 11.50 24.94 14.74
CA MET A 1 12.36 26.14 14.60
C MET A 1 13.87 25.76 14.61
N LEU A 2 14.26 24.74 13.82
CA LEU A 2 15.67 24.33 13.60
C LEU A 2 15.92 23.87 12.15
N LEU A 3 14.87 23.76 11.32
CA LEU A 3 14.94 23.33 9.91
C LEU A 3 14.80 24.50 8.92
N GLN A 4 14.74 25.74 9.43
CA GLN A 4 14.52 26.94 8.61
C GLN A 4 15.83 27.71 8.35
N GLU A 5 16.90 27.38 9.07
CA GLU A 5 18.21 28.07 8.98
C GLU A 5 19.22 27.34 8.09
N GLN A 6 18.91 26.14 7.62
CA GLN A 6 19.64 25.48 6.55
C GLN A 6 18.64 25.21 5.44
N GLU A 7 19.01 25.49 4.18
CA GLU A 7 18.22 25.24 2.96
C GLU A 7 17.95 23.75 2.71
N ALA A 8 17.48 23.02 3.73
CA ALA A 8 17.09 21.63 3.66
C ALA A 8 15.75 21.53 2.93
N ALA A 9 15.67 20.64 1.94
CA ALA A 9 14.48 20.43 1.10
C ALA A 9 13.21 19.96 1.87
N TYR A 10 13.27 19.78 3.19
CA TYR A 10 12.17 19.27 4.01
C TYR A 10 12.03 20.09 5.30
N SER A 11 11.00 20.93 5.37
CA SER A 11 10.82 21.92 6.44
C SER A 11 10.02 21.47 7.67
N ASP A 12 9.31 20.32 7.64
CA ASP A 12 8.41 19.92 8.75
C ASP A 12 8.39 18.42 9.03
N LEU A 13 8.20 18.02 10.29
CA LEU A 13 7.98 16.64 10.71
C LEU A 13 6.59 16.15 10.28
N LEU A 14 6.51 15.18 9.36
CA LEU A 14 5.25 14.54 8.94
C LEU A 14 4.79 13.52 10.01
N GLN A 15 4.21 14.01 11.11
CA GLN A 15 3.73 13.13 12.19
C GLN A 15 2.29 12.63 12.04
N HIS A 16 1.48 13.15 11.11
CA HIS A 16 0.07 12.73 10.99
C HIS A 16 -0.26 12.14 9.62
N ASN A 17 -0.32 10.81 9.58
CA ASN A 17 -1.14 10.04 8.65
C ASN A 17 -1.79 8.92 9.51
N ASP A 18 -3.09 8.67 9.33
CA ASP A 18 -3.84 7.63 10.07
C ASP A 18 -3.21 6.23 9.93
N VAL A 19 -2.38 6.05 8.91
CA VAL A 19 -1.59 4.84 8.69
C VAL A 19 -0.16 5.07 9.17
N ARG A 20 0.06 4.75 10.45
CA ARG A 20 1.28 5.00 11.25
C ARG A 20 2.59 4.51 10.61
N TRP A 21 2.55 3.60 9.65
CA TRP A 21 3.73 3.07 9.00
C TRP A 21 4.12 3.83 7.72
N LEU A 22 3.18 4.52 7.05
CA LEU A 22 3.51 5.42 5.94
C LEU A 22 4.33 6.61 6.45
N SER A 23 3.95 7.17 7.60
CA SER A 23 4.72 8.22 8.26
C SER A 23 6.11 7.73 8.68
N ARG A 24 6.23 6.49 9.17
CA ARG A 24 7.54 5.88 9.50
C ARG A 24 8.45 5.73 8.28
N GLY A 25 7.92 5.30 7.13
CA GLY A 25 8.68 5.23 5.87
C GLY A 25 9.21 6.61 5.45
N ARG A 26 8.35 7.63 5.48
CA ARG A 26 8.73 9.02 5.15
C ARG A 26 9.75 9.62 6.13
N VAL A 27 9.66 9.26 7.41
CA VAL A 27 10.66 9.65 8.42
C VAL A 27 12.01 9.02 8.10
N LEU A 28 12.06 7.74 7.71
CA LEU A 28 13.30 7.07 7.32
C LEU A 28 13.93 7.69 6.08
N GLU A 29 13.14 7.96 5.04
CA GLU A 29 13.62 8.62 3.81
C GLU A 29 14.25 9.98 4.11
N ARG A 30 13.58 10.79 4.92
CA ARG A 30 14.09 12.11 5.32
C ARG A 30 15.33 12.04 6.19
N PHE A 31 15.33 11.11 7.15
CA PHE A 31 16.51 10.86 7.97
C PHE A 31 17.70 10.46 7.10
N PHE A 32 17.49 9.58 6.13
CA PHE A 32 18.55 9.16 5.21
C PHE A 32 19.03 10.32 4.33
N ALA A 33 18.12 11.17 3.84
CA ALA A 33 18.48 12.35 3.07
C ALA A 33 19.34 13.33 3.89
N LEU A 34 18.96 13.60 5.14
CA LEU A 34 19.61 14.53 6.07
C LEU A 34 20.76 13.90 6.88
N ARG A 35 21.22 12.69 6.54
CA ARG A 35 22.15 11.93 7.40
C ARG A 35 23.49 12.63 7.64
N LYS A 36 23.93 13.48 6.71
CA LYS A 36 25.21 14.22 6.83
C LYS A 36 25.05 15.37 7.82
N GLU A 37 24.00 16.16 7.65
CA GLU A 37 23.59 17.26 8.50
C GLU A 37 23.31 16.76 9.93
N VAL A 38 22.64 15.61 10.06
CA VAL A 38 22.44 14.94 11.35
C VAL A 38 23.77 14.53 11.99
N SER A 39 24.72 14.01 11.20
CA SER A 39 26.06 13.64 11.70
C SER A 39 26.86 14.86 12.16
N GLU A 40 26.81 15.96 11.41
CA GLU A 40 27.44 17.25 11.77
C GLU A 40 26.82 17.83 13.05
N PHE A 41 25.49 17.83 13.14
CA PHE A 41 24.77 18.23 14.34
C PHE A 41 25.19 17.37 15.55
N LEU A 42 25.21 16.04 15.42
CA LEU A 42 25.62 15.15 16.50
C LEU A 42 27.07 15.38 16.92
N SER A 43 27.94 15.75 15.98
CA SER A 43 29.35 16.06 16.25
C SER A 43 29.54 17.35 17.03
N SER A 44 28.63 18.33 16.89
CA SER A 44 28.67 19.59 17.64
C SER A 44 28.14 19.46 19.08
N GLN A 45 27.43 18.37 19.38
CA GLN A 45 26.90 18.11 20.72
C GLN A 45 27.95 17.52 21.67
N LYS A 46 27.99 18.02 22.91
CA LYS A 46 28.92 17.52 23.95
C LYS A 46 28.43 16.27 24.69
N SER A 47 27.16 15.91 24.51
CA SER A 47 26.49 14.80 25.21
C SER A 47 27.06 13.43 24.84
N SER A 48 27.20 12.53 25.82
CA SER A 48 27.59 11.13 25.58
C SER A 48 26.64 10.42 24.61
N LYS A 49 25.33 10.66 24.75
CA LYS A 49 24.32 10.10 23.84
C LYS A 49 24.56 10.50 22.39
N ALA A 50 24.96 11.76 22.14
CA ALA A 50 25.21 12.22 20.79
C ALA A 50 26.44 11.54 20.17
N LYS A 51 27.51 11.35 20.97
CA LYS A 51 28.69 10.59 20.56
C LYS A 51 28.35 9.13 20.21
N ASP A 52 27.51 8.48 21.03
CA ASP A 52 27.08 7.10 20.77
C ASP A 52 26.27 6.98 19.47
N GLN A 53 25.34 7.91 19.22
CA GLN A 53 24.57 7.93 17.97
C GLN A 53 25.46 8.23 16.75
N LEU A 54 26.40 9.16 16.87
CA LEU A 54 27.36 9.46 15.81
C LEU A 54 28.22 8.23 15.47
N ALA A 55 28.76 7.56 16.49
CA ALA A 55 29.54 6.34 16.32
C ALA A 55 28.72 5.22 15.64
N ARG A 56 27.40 5.17 15.88
CA ARG A 56 26.49 4.26 15.19
C ARG A 56 26.28 4.66 13.73
N MET A 57 26.08 5.94 13.44
CA MET A 57 25.89 6.46 12.08
C MET A 57 27.13 6.32 11.19
N GLN A 58 28.32 6.28 11.79
CA GLN A 58 29.57 6.03 11.07
C GLN A 58 29.77 4.56 10.68
N LYS A 59 28.98 3.62 11.22
CA LYS A 59 29.05 2.21 10.82
C LYS A 59 28.44 2.03 9.44
N PRO A 60 29.20 1.53 8.43
CA PRO A 60 28.68 1.31 7.08
C PRO A 60 27.42 0.43 7.06
N ASP A 61 27.45 -0.66 7.84
CA ASP A 61 26.32 -1.60 7.92
C ASP A 61 25.06 -0.97 8.51
N PHE A 62 25.18 0.00 9.41
CA PHE A 62 24.03 0.71 9.94
C PHE A 62 23.38 1.58 8.85
N ILE A 63 24.17 2.34 8.10
CA ILE A 63 23.66 3.15 6.98
C ILE A 63 23.07 2.26 5.88
N ALA A 64 23.69 1.11 5.60
CA ALA A 64 23.16 0.12 4.66
C ALA A 64 21.80 -0.43 5.11
N GLN A 65 21.62 -0.75 6.39
CA GLN A 65 20.34 -1.18 6.94
C GLN A 65 19.27 -0.09 6.79
N ILE A 66 19.59 1.17 7.08
CA ILE A 66 18.64 2.28 6.89
C ILE A 66 18.29 2.46 5.41
N ALA A 67 19.27 2.37 4.52
CA ALA A 67 19.05 2.47 3.07
C ALA A 67 18.11 1.36 2.56
N PHE A 68 18.35 0.11 2.96
CA PHE A 68 17.47 -1.02 2.68
C PHE A 68 16.05 -0.80 3.22
N LEU A 69 15.93 -0.30 4.46
CA LEU A 69 14.65 0.00 5.07
C LEU A 69 13.89 1.10 4.32
N CYS A 70 14.58 2.14 3.83
CA CYS A 70 13.95 3.17 3.00
C CYS A 70 13.33 2.55 1.73
N ASP A 71 14.11 1.75 1.00
CA ASP A 71 13.66 1.14 -0.25
C ASP A 71 12.47 0.17 -0.03
N ILE A 72 12.55 -0.75 0.94
CA ILE A 72 11.45 -1.70 1.19
C ILE A 72 10.20 -1.03 1.76
N MET A 73 10.36 -0.02 2.61
CA MET A 73 9.23 0.78 3.10
C MET A 73 8.58 1.57 1.98
N GLY A 74 9.35 2.06 1.00
CA GLY A 74 8.84 2.72 -0.20
C GLY A 74 7.97 1.79 -1.04
N HIS A 75 8.43 0.54 -1.26
CA HIS A 75 7.64 -0.50 -1.95
C HIS A 75 6.34 -0.82 -1.20
N LEU A 76 6.42 -1.03 0.11
CA LEU A 76 5.24 -1.27 0.95
C LEU A 76 4.27 -0.10 0.88
N ASN A 77 4.77 1.14 1.02
CA ASN A 77 3.99 2.36 0.98
C ASN A 77 3.25 2.49 -0.37
N THR A 78 3.93 2.17 -1.47
CA THR A 78 3.33 2.14 -2.81
C THR A 78 2.17 1.15 -2.87
N LEU A 79 2.37 -0.10 -2.43
CA LEU A 79 1.29 -1.08 -2.36
C LEU A 79 0.12 -0.55 -1.54
N ASN A 80 0.37 -0.04 -0.34
CA ASN A 80 -0.71 0.39 0.53
C ASN A 80 -1.50 1.58 0.01
N LEU A 81 -0.86 2.54 -0.66
CA LEU A 81 -1.59 3.60 -1.37
C LEU A 81 -2.48 3.01 -2.47
N GLN A 82 -2.00 2.00 -3.19
CA GLN A 82 -2.83 1.30 -4.19
C GLN A 82 -4.00 0.54 -3.55
N LEU A 83 -3.85 0.00 -2.33
CA LEU A 83 -4.92 -0.69 -1.60
C LEU A 83 -5.94 0.28 -0.99
N GLN A 84 -5.54 1.50 -0.64
CA GLN A 84 -6.41 2.54 -0.08
C GLN A 84 -7.17 3.35 -1.15
N GLY A 85 -6.87 3.15 -2.44
CA GLY A 85 -7.50 3.88 -3.52
C GLY A 85 -9.00 3.61 -3.60
N ARG A 86 -9.81 4.68 -3.53
CA ARG A 86 -11.27 4.59 -3.71
C ARG A 86 -11.62 4.00 -5.07
N GLY A 87 -12.70 3.22 -5.13
CA GLY A 87 -13.20 2.64 -6.36
C GLY A 87 -12.45 1.40 -6.86
N SER A 88 -11.51 0.85 -6.09
CA SER A 88 -10.91 -0.45 -6.42
C SER A 88 -11.89 -1.58 -6.10
N SER A 89 -12.13 -2.46 -7.08
CA SER A 89 -12.84 -3.72 -6.85
C SER A 89 -12.01 -4.68 -6.00
N VAL A 90 -12.68 -5.63 -5.32
CA VAL A 90 -12.01 -6.69 -4.55
C VAL A 90 -11.02 -7.48 -5.44
N ALA A 91 -11.38 -7.71 -6.70
CA ALA A 91 -10.51 -8.39 -7.66
C ALA A 91 -9.20 -7.59 -7.90
N GLU A 92 -9.29 -6.28 -8.09
CA GLU A 92 -8.11 -5.42 -8.28
C GLU A 92 -7.24 -5.34 -7.02
N ILE A 93 -7.84 -5.32 -5.83
CA ILE A 93 -7.12 -5.36 -4.55
C ILE A 93 -6.30 -6.64 -4.46
N ILE A 94 -6.89 -7.79 -4.76
CA ILE A 94 -6.20 -9.09 -4.73
C ILE A 94 -5.11 -9.16 -5.78
N GLU A 95 -5.36 -8.66 -7.00
CA GLU A 95 -4.32 -8.60 -8.03
C GLU A 95 -3.13 -7.74 -7.60
N LYS A 96 -3.35 -6.57 -6.99
CA LYS A 96 -2.27 -5.71 -6.46
C LYS A 96 -1.41 -6.45 -5.44
N VAL A 97 -2.03 -7.20 -4.53
CA VAL A 97 -1.30 -8.03 -3.56
C VAL A 97 -0.54 -9.17 -4.25
N CYS A 98 -1.15 -9.86 -5.21
CA CYS A 98 -0.51 -10.93 -5.98
C CYS A 98 0.71 -10.41 -6.76
N VAL A 99 0.60 -9.26 -7.41
CA VAL A 99 1.72 -8.60 -8.10
C VAL A 99 2.83 -8.26 -7.10
N PHE A 100 2.47 -7.74 -5.92
CA PHE A 100 3.48 -7.43 -4.90
C PHE A 100 4.22 -8.68 -4.40
N ARG A 101 3.53 -9.82 -4.26
CA ARG A 101 4.19 -11.10 -3.92
C ARG A 101 5.24 -11.49 -4.97
N VAL A 102 4.89 -11.39 -6.25
CA VAL A 102 5.84 -11.62 -7.35
C VAL A 102 7.01 -10.62 -7.30
N ASN A 103 6.75 -9.36 -6.94
CA ASN A 103 7.82 -8.38 -6.75
C ASN A 103 8.77 -8.78 -5.61
N LEU A 104 8.28 -9.32 -4.49
CA LEU A 104 9.13 -9.81 -3.41
C LEU A 104 10.05 -10.96 -3.88
N ASP A 105 9.56 -11.85 -4.74
CA ASP A 105 10.37 -12.90 -5.36
C ASP A 105 11.46 -12.32 -6.29
N LEU A 106 11.17 -11.21 -6.97
CA LEU A 106 12.14 -10.47 -7.79
C LEU A 106 13.17 -9.71 -6.93
N PHE A 107 12.77 -9.19 -5.78
CA PHE A 107 13.62 -8.43 -4.87
C PHE A 107 14.69 -9.30 -4.21
N LEU A 108 14.40 -10.57 -3.94
CA LEU A 108 15.32 -11.52 -3.32
C LEU A 108 16.65 -11.71 -4.07
N PRO A 109 16.67 -12.01 -5.38
CA PRO A 109 17.92 -12.04 -6.15
C PRO A 109 18.49 -10.65 -6.39
N ASP A 110 17.66 -9.62 -6.53
CA ASP A 110 18.12 -8.26 -6.85
C ASP A 110 18.87 -7.58 -5.70
N VAL A 111 18.46 -7.79 -4.43
CA VAL A 111 19.16 -7.23 -3.26
C VAL A 111 20.61 -7.72 -3.18
N MET A 112 20.84 -8.97 -3.60
CA MET A 112 22.18 -9.57 -3.68
C MET A 112 22.94 -9.16 -4.95
N GLY A 113 22.23 -8.75 -6.00
CA GLY A 113 22.79 -8.39 -7.28
C GLY A 113 22.87 -6.88 -7.50
N ARG A 114 22.24 -6.44 -8.60
CA ARG A 114 22.33 -5.09 -9.15
C ARG A 114 21.57 -4.03 -8.33
N LYS A 115 20.68 -4.45 -7.41
CA LYS A 115 19.89 -3.55 -6.55
C LYS A 115 19.09 -2.54 -7.38
N ILE A 116 18.50 -2.99 -8.49
CA ILE A 116 17.70 -2.14 -9.38
C ILE A 116 16.48 -1.59 -8.63
N HIS A 117 15.85 -2.42 -7.80
CA HIS A 117 14.70 -2.07 -6.98
C HIS A 117 15.09 -1.50 -5.62
N PHE A 118 16.39 -1.34 -5.36
CA PHE A 118 16.93 -0.81 -4.11
C PHE A 118 17.88 0.37 -4.40
N PRO A 119 17.36 1.47 -4.99
CA PRO A 119 18.20 2.58 -5.43
C PRO A 119 18.94 3.28 -4.29
N THR A 120 18.36 3.32 -3.07
CA THR A 120 19.02 3.90 -1.90
C THR A 120 20.17 3.00 -1.44
N LEU A 121 19.91 1.68 -1.32
CA LEU A 121 20.91 0.68 -0.94
C LEU A 121 22.04 0.55 -1.97
N ARG A 122 21.74 0.72 -3.26
CA ARG A 122 22.72 0.66 -4.35
C ARG A 122 23.85 1.67 -4.19
N ASN A 123 23.59 2.79 -3.53
CA ASN A 123 24.52 3.91 -3.38
C ASN A 123 25.31 3.88 -2.07
N VAL A 124 25.25 2.80 -1.30
CA VAL A 124 25.97 2.66 -0.02
C VAL A 124 26.77 1.35 0.02
N PRO A 125 27.93 1.32 0.71
CA PRO A 125 28.68 0.09 0.91
C PRO A 125 27.89 -0.87 1.80
N VAL A 126 27.89 -2.16 1.46
CA VAL A 126 27.15 -3.21 2.19
C VAL A 126 28.07 -4.40 2.44
N SER A 127 28.22 -4.81 3.71
CA SER A 127 28.94 -6.04 4.04
C SER A 127 28.14 -7.29 3.62
N SER A 128 28.83 -8.42 3.43
CA SER A 128 28.20 -9.71 3.14
C SER A 128 27.23 -10.14 4.25
N ALA A 129 27.59 -9.89 5.51
CA ALA A 129 26.75 -10.18 6.67
C ALA A 129 25.47 -9.33 6.68
N ALA A 130 25.58 -8.02 6.45
CA ALA A 130 24.42 -7.14 6.36
C ALA A 130 23.50 -7.54 5.20
N MET A 131 24.07 -7.89 4.04
CA MET A 131 23.33 -8.34 2.87
C MET A 131 22.57 -9.66 3.13
N ALA A 132 23.19 -10.60 3.83
CA ALA A 132 22.53 -11.84 4.26
C ALA A 132 21.35 -11.56 5.19
N GLY A 133 21.50 -10.62 6.14
CA GLY A 133 20.41 -10.17 7.00
C GLY A 133 19.24 -9.54 6.22
N MET A 134 19.53 -8.68 5.23
CA MET A 134 18.52 -8.06 4.36
C MET A 134 17.76 -9.11 3.54
N LYS A 135 18.48 -10.11 2.98
CA LYS A 135 17.87 -11.24 2.28
C LYS A 135 16.94 -12.03 3.21
N GLY A 136 17.37 -12.30 4.44
CA GLY A 136 16.56 -12.97 5.46
C GLY A 136 15.26 -12.21 5.75
N LEU A 137 15.36 -10.89 5.93
CA LEU A 137 14.19 -10.03 6.14
C LEU A 137 13.22 -10.06 4.94
N LEU A 138 13.71 -9.97 3.70
CA LEU A 138 12.86 -10.09 2.51
C LEU A 138 12.17 -11.45 2.42
N LYS A 139 12.89 -12.52 2.74
CA LYS A 139 12.32 -13.87 2.74
C LYS A 139 11.18 -13.99 3.74
N SER A 140 11.41 -13.54 4.98
CA SER A 140 10.36 -13.52 6.00
C SER A 140 9.19 -12.63 5.60
N LEU A 141 9.44 -11.48 4.95
CA LEU A 141 8.37 -10.63 4.44
C LEU A 141 7.54 -11.36 3.37
N ALA A 142 8.17 -12.05 2.43
CA ALA A 142 7.49 -12.85 1.39
C ALA A 142 6.67 -14.00 1.98
N GLU A 143 7.21 -14.70 2.99
CA GLU A 143 6.53 -15.75 3.74
C GLU A 143 5.29 -15.18 4.46
N ASN A 144 5.42 -14.05 5.16
CA ASN A 144 4.31 -13.37 5.82
C ASN A 144 3.20 -12.95 4.84
N PHE A 145 3.56 -12.41 3.67
CA PHE A 145 2.58 -12.08 2.63
C PHE A 145 1.92 -13.33 2.04
N THR A 146 2.66 -14.43 1.92
CA THR A 146 2.11 -15.69 1.44
C THR A 146 1.11 -16.27 2.43
N GLU A 147 1.45 -16.32 3.72
CA GLU A 147 0.58 -16.83 4.77
C GLU A 147 -0.67 -15.96 4.95
N ARG A 148 -0.48 -14.65 5.13
CA ARG A 148 -1.59 -13.71 5.40
C ARG A 148 -2.59 -13.61 4.26
N PHE A 149 -2.15 -13.85 3.02
CA PHE A 149 -3.01 -13.78 1.85
C PHE A 149 -3.23 -15.13 1.17
N ASN A 150 -2.99 -16.25 1.86
CA ASN A 150 -3.20 -17.59 1.31
C ASN A 150 -4.67 -17.89 1.01
N ASP A 151 -5.57 -17.32 1.82
CA ASP A 151 -7.01 -17.54 1.71
C ASP A 151 -7.64 -16.72 0.56
N PHE A 152 -6.94 -15.70 0.08
CA PHE A 152 -7.42 -14.83 -0.99
C PHE A 152 -7.03 -15.37 -2.37
N LYS A 153 -7.68 -16.47 -2.75
CA LYS A 153 -7.57 -17.05 -4.09
C LYS A 153 -8.89 -16.83 -4.83
N ILE A 154 -8.98 -15.76 -5.61
CA ILE A 154 -10.06 -15.62 -6.58
C ILE A 154 -9.65 -16.36 -7.86
N PRO A 155 -10.43 -17.37 -8.30
CA PRO A 155 -10.19 -18.05 -9.56
C PRO A 155 -10.15 -17.07 -10.71
N LYS A 156 -9.27 -17.34 -11.68
CA LYS A 156 -9.07 -16.46 -12.85
C LYS A 156 -10.38 -16.17 -13.58
N GLN A 157 -11.28 -17.15 -13.68
CA GLN A 157 -12.58 -16.98 -14.34
C GLN A 157 -13.48 -15.99 -13.61
N VAL A 158 -13.44 -15.97 -12.27
CA VAL A 158 -14.21 -15.01 -11.47
C VAL A 158 -13.67 -13.59 -11.65
N ILE A 159 -12.34 -13.42 -11.70
CA ILE A 159 -11.71 -12.12 -12.01
C ILE A 159 -12.09 -11.66 -13.43
N LEU A 160 -12.01 -12.56 -14.41
CA LEU A 160 -12.39 -12.29 -15.79
C LEU A 160 -13.87 -11.90 -15.90
N PHE A 161 -14.75 -12.61 -15.20
CA PHE A 161 -16.18 -12.31 -15.17
C PHE A 161 -16.48 -10.93 -14.58
N VAL A 162 -15.82 -10.57 -13.46
CA VAL A 162 -15.96 -9.23 -12.83
C VAL A 162 -15.50 -8.12 -13.77
N ARG A 163 -14.44 -8.35 -14.55
CA ARG A 163 -13.92 -7.38 -15.53
C ARG A 163 -14.77 -7.29 -16.79
N ASN A 164 -15.15 -8.44 -17.33
CA ASN A 164 -15.91 -8.57 -18.55
C ASN A 164 -16.75 -9.86 -18.50
N PRO A 165 -18.03 -9.77 -18.13
CA PRO A 165 -18.89 -10.95 -18.02
C PRO A 165 -19.14 -11.64 -19.36
N PHE A 166 -18.91 -10.96 -20.49
CA PHE A 166 -19.04 -11.54 -21.83
C PHE A 166 -17.76 -12.27 -22.30
N ALA A 167 -16.66 -12.15 -21.58
CA ALA A 167 -15.41 -12.84 -21.89
C ALA A 167 -15.35 -14.26 -21.31
N VAL A 168 -16.41 -14.71 -20.61
CA VAL A 168 -16.43 -15.98 -19.90
C VAL A 168 -17.50 -16.90 -20.48
N ASP A 169 -17.12 -18.14 -20.73
CA ASP A 169 -18.03 -19.19 -21.19
C ASP A 169 -18.94 -19.65 -20.05
N VAL A 170 -20.26 -19.53 -20.25
CA VAL A 170 -21.31 -19.90 -19.30
C VAL A 170 -21.40 -21.43 -19.12
N SER A 171 -20.92 -22.21 -20.09
CA SER A 171 -20.89 -23.67 -20.03
C SER A 171 -19.68 -24.23 -19.26
N GLY A 172 -18.73 -23.38 -18.87
CA GLY A 172 -17.51 -23.74 -18.15
C GLY A 172 -17.64 -23.78 -16.62
N SER A 173 -16.51 -23.91 -15.92
CA SER A 173 -16.44 -23.99 -14.45
C SER A 173 -16.76 -22.66 -13.73
N CYS A 174 -16.90 -21.55 -14.46
CA CYS A 174 -17.07 -20.22 -13.87
C CYS A 174 -18.27 -20.08 -12.92
N PRO A 175 -19.48 -20.60 -13.21
CA PRO A 175 -20.61 -20.49 -12.28
C PRO A 175 -20.35 -21.20 -10.95
N ALA A 176 -19.69 -22.35 -10.98
CA ALA A 176 -19.31 -23.09 -9.78
C ALA A 176 -18.20 -22.39 -9.00
N GLU A 177 -17.19 -21.88 -9.70
CA GLU A 177 -16.08 -21.11 -9.13
C GLU A 177 -16.56 -19.78 -8.51
N ALA A 178 -17.45 -19.05 -9.18
CA ALA A 178 -18.04 -17.82 -8.69
C ALA A 178 -18.87 -18.06 -7.42
N LYS A 179 -19.68 -19.13 -7.40
CA LYS A 179 -20.49 -19.50 -6.24
C LYS A 179 -19.62 -19.87 -5.02
N ALA A 180 -18.47 -20.50 -5.23
CA ALA A 180 -17.54 -20.86 -4.15
C ALA A 180 -16.84 -19.64 -3.53
N VAL A 181 -16.72 -18.53 -4.28
CA VAL A 181 -15.84 -17.40 -3.92
C VAL A 181 -16.64 -16.15 -3.56
N MET A 182 -17.91 -16.07 -3.96
CA MET A 182 -18.87 -15.04 -3.55
C MET A 182 -18.87 -14.72 -2.05
N PRO A 183 -18.87 -15.70 -1.13
CA PRO A 183 -18.79 -15.41 0.31
C PRO A 183 -17.50 -14.69 0.72
N VAL A 184 -16.37 -15.02 0.09
CA VAL A 184 -15.06 -14.38 0.32
C VAL A 184 -15.03 -12.98 -0.28
N VAL A 185 -15.64 -12.78 -1.45
CA VAL A 185 -15.75 -11.45 -2.09
C VAL A 185 -16.64 -10.52 -1.27
N LEU A 186 -17.75 -11.02 -0.72
CA LEU A 186 -18.64 -10.25 0.16
C LEU A 186 -17.92 -9.83 1.46
N SER A 187 -17.25 -10.75 2.14
CA SER A 187 -16.50 -10.42 3.37
C SER A 187 -15.34 -9.46 3.11
N LEU A 188 -14.68 -9.58 1.96
CA LEU A 188 -13.64 -8.65 1.52
C LEU A 188 -14.20 -7.28 1.16
N THR A 189 -15.39 -7.22 0.55
CA THR A 189 -16.05 -5.95 0.26
C THR A 189 -16.35 -5.22 1.57
N GLU A 190 -16.83 -5.93 2.60
CA GLU A 190 -17.04 -5.36 3.93
C GLU A 190 -15.73 -4.94 4.63
N ALA A 191 -14.65 -5.72 4.48
CA ALA A 191 -13.37 -5.45 5.15
C ALA A 191 -12.52 -4.35 4.49
N PHE A 192 -12.52 -4.28 3.15
CA PHE A 192 -11.70 -3.34 2.37
C PHE A 192 -12.48 -2.13 1.86
N CYS A 193 -13.79 -2.26 1.69
CA CYS A 193 -14.69 -1.18 1.34
C CYS A 193 -15.77 -1.06 2.42
N PRO A 194 -15.43 -0.71 3.68
CA PRO A 194 -16.42 -0.55 4.73
C PRO A 194 -17.37 0.55 4.29
N GLY A 195 -18.55 0.13 3.84
CA GLY A 195 -19.63 1.04 3.56
C GLY A 195 -19.98 1.75 4.86
N HIS A 196 -19.84 3.06 4.89
CA HIS A 196 -20.97 3.79 5.44
C HIS A 196 -22.16 3.45 4.53
N PRO A 197 -23.26 2.90 5.07
CA PRO A 197 -24.49 2.87 4.31
C PRO A 197 -24.85 4.34 4.09
N GLN A 198 -24.75 4.81 2.84
CA GLN A 198 -25.55 5.96 2.46
C GLN A 198 -26.84 5.40 1.88
N ASP A 199 -27.93 5.79 2.52
CA ASP A 199 -29.30 5.47 2.16
C ASP A 199 -29.52 5.64 0.65
N GLY A 200 -29.79 4.52 -0.02
CA GLY A 200 -29.96 4.47 -1.46
C GLY A 200 -30.29 3.05 -1.91
N VAL A 201 -31.57 2.70 -1.88
CA VAL A 201 -32.09 1.41 -2.34
C VAL A 201 -31.71 1.19 -3.81
N THR A 202 -30.81 0.26 -4.09
CA THR A 202 -30.57 -0.19 -5.47
C THR A 202 -31.54 -1.33 -5.77
N GLN A 203 -32.68 -1.00 -6.38
CA GLN A 203 -33.56 -2.01 -6.95
C GLN A 203 -32.97 -2.48 -8.28
N VAL A 204 -32.59 -3.75 -8.35
CA VAL A 204 -32.27 -4.41 -9.62
C VAL A 204 -33.57 -4.63 -10.38
N CYS A 205 -33.78 -3.92 -11.49
CA CYS A 205 -34.82 -4.24 -12.46
C CYS A 205 -34.20 -4.60 -13.81
N ALA A 206 -34.74 -5.61 -14.47
CA ALA A 206 -34.17 -6.32 -15.61
C ALA A 206 -34.15 -5.53 -16.95
N GLN A 207 -34.10 -4.20 -16.92
CA GLN A 207 -34.17 -3.35 -18.12
C GLN A 207 -33.27 -2.11 -17.97
N GLY A 208 -31.95 -2.30 -17.92
CA GLY A 208 -30.98 -1.21 -18.01
C GLY A 208 -30.91 -0.26 -16.80
N LEU A 209 -29.79 0.46 -16.69
CA LEU A 209 -29.57 1.47 -15.65
C LEU A 209 -30.36 2.73 -16.01
N SER A 210 -31.54 2.93 -15.42
CA SER A 210 -32.15 4.27 -15.36
C SER A 210 -31.52 5.05 -14.20
N LEU A 211 -30.87 6.18 -14.48
CA LEU A 211 -30.38 7.09 -13.43
C LEU A 211 -31.57 7.54 -12.57
N GLY A 212 -31.58 7.14 -11.29
CA GLY A 212 -32.49 7.68 -10.29
C GLY A 212 -32.17 9.14 -9.95
N CYS A 213 -33.10 9.81 -9.26
CA CYS A 213 -32.88 11.18 -8.78
C CYS A 213 -32.01 11.19 -7.52
N SER A 214 -31.02 12.09 -7.44
CA SER A 214 -30.13 12.19 -6.27
C SER A 214 -30.81 12.84 -5.06
N SER A 215 -30.36 12.51 -3.84
CA SER A 215 -30.86 13.11 -2.59
C SER A 215 -30.78 14.65 -2.59
N ASP A 216 -29.70 15.21 -3.15
CA ASP A 216 -29.53 16.66 -3.29
C ASP A 216 -30.53 17.30 -4.24
N SER A 217 -30.95 16.58 -5.28
CA SER A 217 -31.99 17.02 -6.23
C SER A 217 -33.37 16.92 -5.59
N CYS A 218 -33.58 15.89 -4.75
CA CYS A 218 -34.81 15.67 -4.00
C CYS A 218 -35.05 16.77 -2.95
N LYS A 219 -34.01 17.13 -2.17
CA LYS A 219 -34.05 18.28 -1.23
C LYS A 219 -34.35 19.62 -1.90
N ARG A 220 -34.08 19.73 -3.20
CA ARG A 220 -34.31 20.96 -3.99
C ARG A 220 -35.58 20.91 -4.85
N ASN A 221 -36.43 19.87 -4.71
CA ASN A 221 -37.61 19.64 -5.56
C ASN A 221 -37.29 19.62 -7.07
N GLN A 222 -36.14 19.08 -7.45
CA GLN A 222 -35.66 19.02 -8.84
C GLN A 222 -35.84 17.64 -9.49
N CYS A 223 -36.58 16.73 -8.86
CA CYS A 223 -36.89 15.42 -9.43
C CYS A 223 -38.12 15.51 -10.35
N ALA A 224 -37.97 15.03 -11.60
CA ALA A 224 -39.09 14.84 -12.51
C ALA A 224 -39.77 13.48 -12.27
N LEU A 225 -41.06 13.36 -12.61
CA LEU A 225 -41.76 12.07 -12.63
C LEU A 225 -40.98 11.05 -13.46
N PRO A 226 -40.92 9.76 -13.06
CA PRO A 226 -41.79 9.09 -12.08
C PRO A 226 -41.28 9.12 -10.61
N PHE A 227 -40.26 9.91 -10.28
CA PHE A 227 -39.65 9.91 -8.95
C PHE A 227 -40.39 10.80 -7.95
N THR A 228 -40.96 10.21 -6.91
CA THR A 228 -41.55 10.91 -5.76
C THR A 228 -40.57 10.95 -4.60
N CYS A 229 -40.26 12.16 -4.12
CA CYS A 229 -39.54 12.38 -2.88
C CYS A 229 -40.43 12.03 -1.69
N VAL A 230 -39.94 11.20 -0.78
CA VAL A 230 -40.62 10.86 0.48
C VAL A 230 -39.71 11.33 1.61
N ASP A 231 -40.20 12.22 2.46
CA ASP A 231 -39.48 12.66 3.65
C ASP A 231 -39.44 11.51 4.67
N LEU A 232 -38.25 11.16 5.14
CA LEU A 232 -38.01 10.27 6.28
C LEU A 232 -37.54 11.09 7.48
#